data_AF-A0A2V9FSP8-F1
#
_entry.id   AF-A0A2V9FSP8-F1
#
_cell.length_a   1.000
_cell.length_b   1.000
_cell.length_c   1.000
_cell.angle_alpha   90.00
_cell.angle_beta   90.00
_cell.angle_gamma   90.00
#
_symmetry.space_group_name_H-M   'P 1'
#
loop_
_entity.id
_entity.type
_entity.pdbx_description
1 polymer ?
#
loop_
_entity_poly.entity_id
_entity_poly.type
_entity_poly.pdbx_seq_one_letter_code
_entity_poly.pdbx_strand_id
1 'polypeptide(L)'
;MSDDMIKVLAAKGGVMQINYERNYLSEEYRTAFAAVAGDVSRMEEKFKKECGDDNVCIGKAEIRLEKELTEAGKLPHVSWEKIIEHIDHVVRLVGPDHVGLGSDFDGADMPDGLEDCSKLPKITEALLRKGYSEEDIRKILGGNILRVMEQSEKISKEMQAAQ
;
A
#
# COMPACT_ATOMS: atom_id res chain seq x y z
N MET A 1 -0.95 -4.45 9.66
CA MET A 1 -1.87 -4.34 10.82
C MET A 1 -2.29 -5.73 11.25
N SER A 2 -2.61 -5.97 12.53
CA SER A 2 -3.19 -7.26 12.96
C SER A 2 -4.69 -7.33 12.65
N ASP A 3 -5.24 -8.55 12.59
CA ASP A 3 -6.67 -8.78 12.36
C ASP A 3 -7.56 -8.05 13.38
N ASP A 4 -7.13 -7.97 14.65
CA ASP A 4 -7.89 -7.27 15.69
C ASP A 4 -7.91 -5.75 15.46
N MET A 5 -6.78 -5.17 15.01
CA MET A 5 -6.75 -3.75 14.64
C MET A 5 -7.66 -3.47 13.44
N ILE A 6 -7.69 -4.37 12.46
CA ILE A 6 -8.56 -4.26 11.28
C ILE A 6 -10.03 -4.28 11.71
N LYS A 7 -10.43 -5.23 12.57
CA LYS A 7 -11.79 -5.32 13.11
C LYS A 7 -12.19 -4.08 13.91
N VAL A 8 -11.29 -3.54 14.74
CA VAL A 8 -11.55 -2.31 15.52
C VAL A 8 -11.71 -1.11 14.60
N LEU A 9 -10.89 -0.99 13.55
CA LEU A 9 -11.02 0.06 12.55
C LEU A 9 -12.36 -0.02 11.82
N ALA A 10 -12.75 -1.22 11.39
CA ALA A 10 -14.04 -1.45 10.71
C ALA A 10 -15.24 -1.15 11.62
N ALA A 11 -15.20 -1.58 12.89
CA ALA A 11 -16.25 -1.31 13.87
C ALA A 11 -16.47 0.20 14.12
N LYS A 12 -15.46 1.04 13.85
CA LYS A 12 -15.56 2.51 13.92
C LYS A 12 -15.96 3.17 12.60
N GLY A 13 -16.29 2.38 11.58
CA GLY A 13 -16.63 2.88 10.24
C GLY A 13 -15.41 3.27 9.40
N GLY A 14 -14.19 2.96 9.83
CA GLY A 14 -12.95 3.29 9.11
C GLY A 14 -12.76 2.47 7.84
N VAL A 15 -11.71 2.80 7.08
CA VAL A 15 -11.32 2.11 5.84
C VAL A 15 -9.82 1.85 5.87
N MET A 16 -9.41 0.61 5.54
CA MET A 16 -8.01 0.26 5.37
C MET A 16 -7.63 0.33 3.89
N GLN A 17 -6.82 1.32 3.55
CA GLN A 17 -6.22 1.46 2.23
C GLN A 17 -5.03 0.50 2.13
N ILE A 18 -5.08 -0.48 1.21
CA ILE A 18 -4.01 -1.48 1.06
C ILE A 18 -2.79 -0.85 0.40
N ASN A 19 -1.63 -0.93 1.06
CA ASN A 19 -0.33 -0.48 0.55
C ASN A 19 0.24 -1.49 -0.47
N TYR A 20 0.96 -1.01 -1.47
CA TYR A 20 1.53 -1.82 -2.55
C TYR A 20 3.02 -2.11 -2.37
N GLU A 21 3.72 -1.46 -1.44
CA GLU A 21 5.15 -1.66 -1.19
C GLU A 21 5.48 -3.14 -0.92
N ARG A 22 6.51 -3.66 -1.62
CA ARG A 22 6.94 -5.07 -1.53
C ARG A 22 7.17 -5.54 -0.09
N ASN A 23 7.76 -4.66 0.72
CA ASN A 23 8.12 -4.89 2.12
C ASN A 23 6.91 -5.12 3.03
N TYR A 24 5.75 -4.56 2.68
CA TYR A 24 4.50 -4.76 3.41
C TYR A 24 3.64 -5.89 2.83
N LEU A 25 3.83 -6.21 1.54
CA LEU A 25 3.08 -7.27 0.87
C LEU A 25 3.64 -8.68 1.14
N SER A 26 4.95 -8.82 1.34
CA SER A 26 5.63 -10.12 1.43
C SER A 26 6.54 -10.22 2.65
N GLU A 27 6.23 -11.16 3.55
CA GLU A 27 7.07 -11.50 4.70
C GLU A 27 8.45 -12.04 4.27
N GLU A 28 8.50 -12.75 3.14
CA GLU A 28 9.74 -13.25 2.56
C GLU A 28 10.64 -12.10 2.10
N TYR A 29 10.07 -11.12 1.38
CA TYR A 29 10.79 -9.92 0.98
C TYR A 29 11.25 -9.12 2.19
N ARG A 30 10.37 -8.92 3.17
CA ARG A 30 10.68 -8.19 4.40
C ARG A 30 11.83 -8.82 5.18
N THR A 31 11.85 -10.14 5.26
CA THR A 31 12.93 -10.89 5.93
C THR A 31 14.24 -10.79 5.16
N ALA A 32 14.21 -10.93 3.83
CA ALA A 32 15.39 -10.78 2.98
C ALA A 32 15.96 -9.36 3.03
N PHE A 33 15.09 -8.34 2.97
CA PHE A 33 15.45 -6.94 3.09
C PHE A 33 16.10 -6.64 4.44
N ALA A 34 15.54 -7.13 5.55
CA ALA A 34 16.13 -6.98 6.87
C ALA A 34 17.55 -7.59 6.97
N ALA A 35 17.81 -8.69 6.26
CA ALA A 35 19.13 -9.32 6.23
C ALA A 35 20.18 -8.48 5.47
N VAL A 36 19.76 -7.66 4.51
CA VAL A 36 20.64 -6.75 3.75
C VAL A 36 20.58 -5.31 4.26
N ALA A 37 19.71 -5.00 5.22
CA ALA A 37 19.47 -3.64 5.72
C ALA A 37 20.74 -2.95 6.25
N GLY A 38 21.68 -3.72 6.84
CA GLY A 38 22.97 -3.16 7.26
C GLY A 38 23.84 -2.65 6.10
N ASP A 39 23.73 -3.27 4.93
CA ASP A 39 24.37 -2.80 3.70
C ASP A 39 23.60 -1.63 3.08
N VAL A 40 22.27 -1.60 3.22
CA VAL A 40 21.40 -0.50 2.80
C VAL A 40 21.70 0.78 3.60
N SER A 41 21.83 0.70 4.93
CA SER A 41 22.18 1.87 5.77
C SER A 41 23.56 2.45 5.42
N ARG A 42 24.52 1.61 4.99
CA ARG A 42 25.81 2.10 4.47
C ARG A 42 25.66 2.79 3.12
N MET A 43 24.65 2.42 2.35
CA MET A 43 24.32 3.06 1.08
C MET A 43 23.56 4.38 1.28
N GLU A 44 22.73 4.50 2.31
CA GLU A 44 22.07 5.76 2.70
C GLU A 44 23.10 6.87 2.96
N GLU A 45 24.22 6.57 3.61
CA GLU A 45 25.32 7.55 3.78
C GLU A 45 25.91 8.01 2.44
N LYS A 46 25.94 7.13 1.42
CA LYS A 46 26.38 7.51 0.07
C LYS A 46 25.33 8.35 -0.63
N PHE A 47 24.06 7.95 -0.56
CA PHE A 47 22.97 8.73 -1.16
C PHE A 47 22.90 10.12 -0.55
N LYS A 48 23.09 10.26 0.77
CA LYS A 48 23.17 11.57 1.42
C LYS A 48 24.36 12.42 0.94
N LYS A 49 25.50 11.79 0.62
CA LYS A 49 26.65 12.51 0.03
C LYS A 49 26.40 12.95 -1.42
N GLU A 50 25.67 12.15 -2.19
CA GLU A 50 25.37 12.41 -3.60
C GLU A 50 24.19 13.40 -3.77
N CYS A 51 23.14 13.23 -2.98
CA CYS A 51 21.88 13.97 -3.07
C CYS A 51 21.78 15.14 -2.07
N GLY A 52 22.65 15.23 -1.06
CA GLY A 52 22.50 16.19 0.02
C GLY A 52 21.22 15.94 0.83
N ASP A 53 20.41 16.97 1.02
CA ASP A 53 19.11 16.91 1.72
C ASP A 53 17.91 16.77 0.75
N ASP A 54 18.14 16.46 -0.54
CA ASP A 54 17.08 16.20 -1.50
C ASP A 54 16.46 14.81 -1.29
N ASN A 55 15.36 14.77 -0.54
CA ASN A 55 14.63 13.53 -0.23
C ASN A 55 14.09 12.81 -1.49
N VAL A 56 13.81 13.54 -2.58
CA VAL A 56 13.34 12.92 -3.83
C VAL A 56 14.49 12.18 -4.50
N CYS A 57 15.69 12.78 -4.49
CA CYS A 57 16.89 12.13 -4.99
C CYS A 57 17.24 10.88 -4.16
N ILE A 58 17.18 10.99 -2.82
CA ILE A 58 17.46 9.88 -1.90
C ILE A 58 16.48 8.72 -2.13
N GLY A 59 15.17 8.98 -2.12
CA GLY A 59 14.17 7.92 -2.32
C GLY A 59 14.30 7.24 -3.69
N LYS A 60 14.63 7.99 -4.75
CA LYS A 60 14.91 7.40 -6.07
C LYS A 60 16.17 6.53 -6.10
N ALA A 61 17.18 6.86 -5.28
CA ALA A 61 18.40 6.07 -5.17
C ALA A 61 18.15 4.78 -4.37
N GLU A 62 17.34 4.84 -3.32
CA GLU A 62 16.89 3.68 -2.53
C GLU A 62 16.09 2.71 -3.39
N ILE A 63 15.07 3.18 -4.12
CA ILE A 63 14.29 2.35 -5.04
C ILE A 63 15.18 1.72 -6.11
N ARG A 64 16.19 2.44 -6.62
CA ARG A 64 17.15 1.88 -7.58
C ARG A 64 17.96 0.74 -6.97
N LEU A 65 18.46 0.93 -5.75
CA LEU A 65 19.22 -0.09 -5.03
C LEU A 65 18.38 -1.36 -4.80
N GLU A 66 17.12 -1.22 -4.38
CA GLU A 66 16.22 -2.36 -4.18
C GLU A 66 16.01 -3.16 -5.48
N LYS A 67 15.87 -2.47 -6.61
CA LYS A 67 15.79 -3.11 -7.93
C LYS A 67 17.06 -3.86 -8.28
N GLU A 68 18.24 -3.23 -8.10
CA GLU A 68 19.53 -3.87 -8.36
C GLU A 68 19.75 -5.11 -7.46
N LEU A 69 19.33 -5.05 -6.19
CA LEU A 69 19.40 -6.17 -5.27
C LEU A 69 18.44 -7.30 -5.67
N THR A 70 17.25 -6.97 -6.18
CA THR A 70 16.30 -7.96 -6.71
C THR A 70 16.85 -8.64 -7.96
N GLU A 71 17.38 -7.87 -8.91
CA GLU A 71 18.00 -8.40 -10.15
C GLU A 71 19.25 -9.26 -9.85
N ALA A 72 20.01 -8.92 -8.81
CA ALA A 72 21.14 -9.70 -8.33
C ALA A 72 20.73 -10.96 -7.54
N GLY A 73 19.43 -11.22 -7.37
CA GLY A 73 18.90 -12.37 -6.62
C GLY A 73 19.09 -12.28 -5.10
N LYS A 74 19.37 -11.09 -4.57
CA LYS A 74 19.52 -10.85 -3.12
C LYS A 74 18.18 -10.54 -2.45
N LEU A 75 17.23 -9.97 -3.20
CA LEU A 75 15.85 -9.78 -2.77
C LEU A 75 14.92 -10.61 -3.66
N PRO A 76 13.85 -11.21 -3.10
CA PRO A 76 12.91 -12.00 -3.89
C PRO A 76 12.00 -11.10 -4.74
N HIS A 77 11.50 -11.65 -5.84
CA HIS A 77 10.41 -11.01 -6.60
C HIS A 77 9.10 -11.03 -5.80
N VAL A 78 8.29 -9.98 -5.95
CA VAL A 78 6.98 -9.86 -5.30
C VAL A 78 5.96 -9.53 -6.37
N SER A 79 5.07 -10.48 -6.66
CA SER A 79 3.99 -10.28 -7.64
C SER A 79 2.96 -9.28 -7.13
N TRP A 80 2.47 -8.41 -8.02
CA TRP A 80 1.35 -7.51 -7.75
C TRP A 80 0.07 -8.22 -7.27
N GLU A 81 -0.08 -9.52 -7.57
CA GLU A 81 -1.22 -10.33 -7.11
C GLU A 81 -1.30 -10.40 -5.57
N LYS A 82 -0.19 -10.18 -4.86
CA LYS A 82 -0.17 -10.04 -3.40
C LYS A 82 -1.10 -8.93 -2.92
N ILE A 83 -1.26 -7.84 -3.68
CA ILE A 83 -2.23 -6.78 -3.36
C ILE A 83 -3.64 -7.35 -3.30
N ILE A 84 -4.00 -8.22 -4.25
CA ILE A 84 -5.31 -8.87 -4.30
C ILE A 84 -5.48 -9.84 -3.14
N GLU A 85 -4.44 -10.59 -2.77
CA GLU A 85 -4.48 -11.46 -1.58
C GLU A 85 -4.75 -10.68 -0.29
N HIS A 86 -4.11 -9.51 -0.13
CA HIS A 86 -4.32 -8.63 1.02
C HIS A 86 -5.72 -8.00 1.01
N ILE A 87 -6.22 -7.52 -0.14
CA ILE A 87 -7.60 -7.05 -0.27
C ILE A 87 -8.57 -8.16 0.15
N ASP A 88 -8.38 -9.37 -0.37
CA ASP A 88 -9.27 -10.51 -0.14
C ASP A 88 -9.28 -10.96 1.33
N HIS A 89 -8.13 -10.91 2.01
CA HIS A 89 -8.05 -11.17 3.44
C HIS A 89 -8.89 -10.19 4.26
N VAL A 90 -8.79 -8.90 3.95
CA VAL A 90 -9.47 -7.85 4.70
C VAL A 90 -10.97 -7.88 4.43
N VAL A 91 -11.37 -8.09 3.17
CA VAL A 91 -12.79 -8.29 2.81
C VAL A 91 -13.37 -9.49 3.57
N ARG A 92 -12.65 -10.63 3.66
CA ARG A 92 -13.14 -11.79 4.44
C ARG A 92 -13.30 -11.47 5.92
N LEU A 93 -12.47 -10.60 6.49
CA LEU A 93 -12.49 -10.26 7.91
C LEU A 93 -13.61 -9.28 8.28
N VAL A 94 -13.81 -8.24 7.46
CA VAL A 94 -14.65 -7.08 7.84
C VAL A 94 -15.64 -6.66 6.75
N GLY A 95 -15.65 -7.32 5.61
CA GLY A 95 -16.49 -6.97 4.47
C GLY A 95 -15.88 -5.88 3.56
N PRO A 96 -16.47 -5.67 2.37
CA PRO A 96 -15.94 -4.77 1.37
C PRO A 96 -16.09 -3.28 1.72
N ASP A 97 -16.93 -2.90 2.68
CA ASP A 97 -17.20 -1.50 3.07
C ASP A 97 -16.03 -0.80 3.81
N HIS A 98 -14.97 -1.56 4.12
CA HIS A 98 -13.84 -1.14 4.96
C HIS A 98 -12.48 -1.31 4.27
N VAL A 99 -12.46 -1.51 2.96
CA VAL A 99 -11.22 -1.73 2.18
C VAL A 99 -11.09 -0.67 1.10
N GLY A 100 -9.86 -0.27 0.80
CA GLY A 100 -9.58 0.51 -0.41
C GLY A 100 -8.13 0.40 -0.87
N LEU A 101 -7.71 1.34 -1.71
CA LEU A 101 -6.42 1.38 -2.38
C LEU A 101 -5.52 2.52 -1.86
N GLY A 102 -4.27 2.22 -1.54
CA GLY A 102 -3.28 3.21 -1.09
C GLY A 102 -1.90 2.92 -1.67
N SER A 103 -1.65 3.30 -2.91
CA SER A 103 -0.54 2.74 -3.69
C SER A 103 0.86 3.08 -3.22
N ASP A 104 1.04 4.24 -2.60
CA ASP A 104 2.36 4.80 -2.28
C ASP A 104 3.25 4.99 -3.53
N PHE A 105 2.63 5.24 -4.69
CA PHE A 105 3.35 5.60 -5.91
C PHE A 105 4.22 6.84 -5.66
N ASP A 106 5.40 6.86 -6.28
CA ASP A 106 6.46 7.86 -6.08
C ASP A 106 7.04 7.94 -4.64
N GLY A 107 6.55 7.10 -3.72
CA GLY A 107 7.02 7.00 -2.33
C GLY A 107 7.75 5.70 -2.00
N ALA A 108 7.55 4.62 -2.77
CA ALA A 108 8.08 3.28 -2.46
C ALA A 108 8.42 2.44 -3.71
N ASP A 109 9.09 1.29 -3.53
CA ASP A 109 9.30 0.32 -4.59
C ASP A 109 8.05 -0.55 -4.83
N MET A 110 7.63 -0.62 -6.10
CA MET A 110 6.39 -1.26 -6.53
C MET A 110 6.58 -2.73 -6.91
N PRO A 111 5.58 -3.60 -6.71
CA PRO A 111 5.66 -5.01 -7.00
C PRO A 111 5.66 -5.29 -8.51
N ASP A 112 6.16 -6.46 -8.89
CA ASP A 112 6.31 -6.87 -10.29
C ASP A 112 4.94 -6.92 -10.97
N GLY A 113 4.83 -6.21 -12.10
CA GLY A 113 3.62 -6.10 -12.90
C GLY A 113 2.65 -5.00 -12.48
N LEU A 114 2.98 -4.16 -11.49
CA LEU A 114 2.21 -2.96 -11.11
C LEU A 114 3.14 -1.78 -10.78
N GLU A 115 4.07 -1.49 -11.69
CA GLU A 115 5.18 -0.53 -11.48
C GLU A 115 4.72 0.94 -11.39
N ASP A 116 3.55 1.25 -11.96
CA ASP A 116 3.03 2.61 -12.03
C ASP A 116 1.50 2.64 -12.10
N CYS A 117 0.94 3.85 -12.04
CA CYS A 117 -0.50 4.08 -12.01
C CYS A 117 -1.24 3.65 -13.29
N SER A 118 -0.54 3.50 -14.43
CA SER A 118 -1.15 2.97 -15.66
C SER A 118 -1.61 1.52 -15.53
N LYS A 119 -1.09 0.80 -14.52
CA LYS A 119 -1.41 -0.62 -14.26
C LYS A 119 -2.59 -0.83 -13.30
N LEU A 120 -3.13 0.22 -12.70
CA LEU A 120 -4.28 0.13 -11.78
C LEU A 120 -5.49 -0.65 -12.33
N PRO A 121 -5.83 -0.60 -13.64
CA PRO A 121 -6.92 -1.42 -14.19
C PRO A 121 -6.77 -2.94 -13.94
N LYS A 122 -5.53 -3.44 -13.76
CA LYS A 122 -5.28 -4.86 -13.44
C LYS A 122 -5.92 -5.28 -12.11
N ILE A 123 -6.00 -4.37 -11.14
CA ILE A 123 -6.64 -4.61 -9.84
C ILE A 123 -8.14 -4.82 -10.04
N THR A 124 -8.80 -3.92 -10.77
CA THR A 124 -10.22 -4.02 -11.10
C THR A 124 -10.53 -5.33 -11.82
N GLU A 125 -9.74 -5.68 -12.83
CA GLU A 125 -9.91 -6.94 -13.57
C GLU A 125 -9.73 -8.18 -12.68
N ALA A 126 -8.75 -8.17 -11.77
CA ALA A 126 -8.55 -9.29 -10.85
C ALA A 126 -9.69 -9.47 -9.86
N LEU A 127 -10.24 -8.37 -9.33
CA LEU A 127 -11.40 -8.41 -8.44
C LEU A 127 -12.63 -8.95 -9.19
N LEU A 128 -12.85 -8.52 -10.43
CA LEU A 128 -13.90 -9.08 -11.29
C LEU A 128 -13.70 -10.59 -11.51
N ARG A 129 -12.47 -11.03 -11.85
CA ARG A 129 -12.16 -12.45 -12.03
C ARG A 129 -12.36 -13.29 -10.75
N LYS A 130 -12.18 -12.69 -9.57
CA LYS A 130 -12.45 -13.33 -8.27
C LYS A 130 -13.94 -13.34 -7.89
N GLY A 131 -14.81 -12.72 -8.67
CA GLY A 131 -16.25 -12.72 -8.46
C GLY A 131 -16.76 -11.63 -7.51
N TYR A 132 -15.98 -10.58 -7.27
CA TYR A 132 -16.48 -9.40 -6.57
C TYR A 132 -17.59 -8.74 -7.39
N SER A 133 -18.64 -8.27 -6.71
CA SER A 133 -19.70 -7.51 -7.37
C SER A 133 -19.17 -6.16 -7.86
N GLU A 134 -19.78 -5.59 -8.91
CA GLU A 134 -19.44 -4.22 -9.34
C GLU A 134 -19.65 -3.20 -8.21
N GLU A 135 -20.62 -3.43 -7.33
CA GLU A 135 -20.87 -2.58 -6.17
C GLU A 135 -19.68 -2.61 -5.20
N ASP A 136 -19.20 -3.79 -4.84
CA ASP A 136 -18.06 -3.95 -3.93
C ASP A 136 -16.78 -3.38 -4.54
N ILE A 137 -16.59 -3.55 -5.85
CA ILE A 137 -15.46 -2.95 -6.55
C ILE A 137 -15.54 -1.42 -6.49
N ARG A 138 -16.70 -0.81 -6.75
CA ARG A 138 -16.86 0.66 -6.65
C ARG A 138 -16.56 1.18 -5.25
N LYS A 139 -16.95 0.43 -4.21
CA LYS A 139 -16.61 0.74 -2.82
C LYS A 139 -15.09 0.74 -2.60
N ILE A 140 -14.40 -0.33 -3.02
CA ILE A 140 -12.94 -0.49 -2.89
C ILE A 140 -12.17 0.56 -3.68
N LEU A 141 -12.59 0.87 -4.91
CA LEU A 141 -11.90 1.84 -5.77
C LEU A 141 -12.00 3.29 -5.29
N GLY A 142 -12.91 3.60 -4.36
CA GLY A 142 -12.99 4.96 -3.82
C GLY A 142 -14.27 5.28 -3.04
N GLY A 143 -15.36 4.53 -3.23
CA GLY A 143 -16.62 4.80 -2.53
C GLY A 143 -16.47 4.81 -1.00
N ASN A 144 -15.65 3.91 -0.45
CA ASN A 144 -15.42 3.80 0.98
C ASN A 144 -14.68 5.01 1.57
N ILE A 145 -13.65 5.51 0.89
CA ILE A 145 -12.93 6.70 1.36
C ILE A 145 -13.80 7.95 1.26
N LEU A 146 -14.61 8.07 0.19
CA LEU A 146 -15.56 9.17 0.07
C LEU A 146 -16.59 9.17 1.20
N ARG A 147 -17.11 8.00 1.58
CA ARG A 147 -17.98 7.84 2.76
C ARG A 147 -17.31 8.32 4.04
N VAL A 148 -16.05 7.95 4.28
CA VAL A 148 -15.31 8.37 5.48
C VAL A 148 -15.08 9.88 5.49
N MET A 149 -14.73 10.47 4.34
CA MET A 149 -14.54 11.92 4.21
C MET A 149 -15.84 12.67 4.51
N GLU A 150 -16.97 12.25 3.96
CA GLU A 150 -18.29 12.84 4.22
C GLU A 150 -18.65 12.79 5.71
N GLN A 151 -18.40 11.65 6.37
CA GLN A 151 -18.61 11.50 7.82
C GLN A 151 -17.72 12.46 8.62
N SER A 152 -16.45 12.61 8.22
CA SER A 152 -15.51 13.54 8.87
C SER A 152 -15.97 15.00 8.74
N GLU A 153 -16.38 15.40 7.53
CA GLU A 153 -16.90 16.74 7.26
C GLU A 153 -18.17 17.06 8.06
N LYS A 154 -19.08 16.09 8.20
CA LYS A 154 -20.30 16.24 9.00
C LYS A 154 -19.96 16.55 10.47
N ILE A 155 -19.11 15.75 11.08
CA ILE A 155 -18.69 15.94 12.48
C ILE A 155 -17.98 17.29 12.66
N SER A 156 -17.14 17.67 11.70
CA SER A 156 -16.47 18.98 11.71
C SER A 156 -17.47 20.14 11.79
N LYS A 157 -18.53 20.11 10.97
CA LYS A 157 -19.60 21.13 10.98
C LYS A 157 -20.37 21.16 12.30
N GLU A 158 -20.72 19.99 12.85
CA GLU A 158 -21.42 19.90 14.14
C GLU A 158 -20.58 20.48 15.28
N MET A 159 -19.28 20.19 15.31
CA MET A 159 -18.37 20.72 16.32
C MET A 159 -18.16 22.23 16.21
N GLN A 160 -18.06 22.77 14.99
CA GLN A 160 -17.93 24.21 14.76
C GLN A 160 -19.21 24.97 15.15
N ALA A 161 -20.39 24.40 14.91
CA ALA A 161 -21.66 25.01 15.30
C ALA A 161 -21.92 24.98 16.82
N ALA A 162 -21.20 24.13 17.56
CA ALA A 162 -21.29 24.01 19.02
C ALA A 162 -20.30 24.91 19.78
N GLN A 163 -19.46 25.68 19.06
CA GLN A 163 -18.51 26.66 19.61
C GLN A 163 -19.11 28.07 19.60
#